data_AF-A0A7S3DZS5-F1
#
_entry.id   AF-A0A7S3DZS5-F1
#
_cell.length_a   1.000
_cell.length_b   1.000
_cell.length_c   1.000
_cell.angle_alpha   90.00
_cell.angle_beta   90.00
_cell.angle_gamma   90.00
#
_symmetry.space_group_name_H-M   'P 1'
#
loop_
_entity.id
_entity.type
_entity.pdbx_description
1 polymer ?
#
loop_
_entity_poly.entity_id
_entity_poly.type
_entity_poly.pdbx_seq_one_letter_code
_entity_poly.pdbx_strand_id
1 'polypeptide(L)'
;MSSSSSSSSSVTLMFDCGLHMGHTHATGRRYPDFSKISPSLNISRVVDAVIISHFHLDHIGALPFLTEHTNYSGPVFMTSPTRAIASIMLEDYRRVISSASRNNNNDGNDNENDAASGKSDVTIPESSFYDDTTVKRCLRKVTTVALNETIEVPLQ
;
A
#
# COMPACT_ATOMS: atom_id res chain seq x y z
N MET A 1 21.43 -14.90 -42.40
CA MET A 1 21.63 -15.06 -40.94
C MET A 1 20.89 -13.92 -40.27
N SER A 2 19.67 -14.16 -39.81
CA SER A 2 18.87 -13.17 -39.09
C SER A 2 19.38 -13.11 -37.66
N SER A 3 20.00 -11.99 -37.29
CA SER A 3 20.44 -11.71 -35.93
C SER A 3 19.21 -11.56 -35.04
N SER A 4 18.91 -12.59 -34.24
CA SER A 4 17.92 -12.50 -33.18
C SER A 4 18.51 -11.65 -32.06
N SER A 5 18.08 -10.40 -31.97
CA SER A 5 18.38 -9.53 -30.84
C SER A 5 17.65 -10.07 -29.61
N SER A 6 18.35 -10.83 -28.77
CA SER A 6 17.83 -11.25 -27.46
C SER A 6 17.73 -10.01 -26.55
N SER A 7 16.60 -9.33 -26.62
CA SER A 7 16.18 -8.34 -25.62
C SER A 7 15.91 -9.10 -24.33
N SER A 8 16.87 -9.12 -23.40
CA SER A 8 16.62 -9.57 -22.04
C SER A 8 15.68 -8.57 -21.36
N SER A 9 14.39 -8.87 -21.32
CA SER A 9 13.41 -8.12 -20.55
C SER A 9 13.72 -8.30 -19.06
N SER A 10 14.18 -7.24 -18.39
CA SER A 10 14.37 -7.24 -16.94
C SER A 10 13.01 -7.23 -16.25
N VAL A 11 12.83 -8.09 -15.26
CA VAL A 11 11.63 -8.15 -14.42
C VAL A 11 11.91 -7.49 -13.07
N THR A 12 11.00 -6.63 -12.62
CA THR A 12 11.05 -5.96 -11.33
C THR A 12 9.93 -6.48 -10.43
N LEU A 13 10.33 -7.13 -9.34
CA LEU A 13 9.41 -7.65 -8.33
C LEU A 13 9.48 -6.78 -7.08
N MET A 14 8.31 -6.45 -6.52
CA MET A 14 8.20 -5.81 -5.22
C MET A 14 7.86 -6.85 -4.17
N PHE A 15 8.66 -6.94 -3.11
CA PHE A 15 8.39 -7.79 -1.96
C PHE A 15 7.82 -6.95 -0.83
N ASP A 16 6.61 -7.31 -0.40
CA ASP A 16 5.84 -6.64 0.64
C ASP A 16 5.47 -5.17 0.36
N CYS A 17 4.46 -4.68 1.07
CA CYS A 17 3.99 -3.29 0.99
C CYS A 17 3.37 -2.89 2.34
N GLY A 18 4.23 -2.61 3.30
CA GLY A 18 3.86 -2.37 4.70
C GLY A 18 3.75 -0.92 5.13
N LEU A 19 3.20 -0.73 6.32
CA LEU A 19 3.21 0.54 7.05
C LEU A 19 4.22 0.50 8.19
N HIS A 20 4.87 1.64 8.44
CA HIS A 20 5.69 1.79 9.62
C HIS A 20 4.83 2.07 10.87
N MET A 21 4.64 1.08 11.74
CA MET A 21 3.76 1.19 12.92
C MET A 21 4.21 2.24 13.95
N GLY A 22 5.52 2.48 14.09
CA GLY A 22 6.07 3.51 15.00
C GLY A 22 5.98 4.95 14.48
N HIS A 23 5.50 5.19 13.26
CA HIS A 23 5.41 6.53 12.67
C HIS A 23 3.93 6.90 12.45
N THR A 24 3.58 8.12 12.84
CA THR A 24 2.24 8.67 12.59
C THR A 24 2.18 9.33 11.22
N HIS A 25 0.96 9.55 10.72
CA HIS A 25 0.73 10.29 9.47
C HIS A 25 1.39 11.68 9.49
N ALA A 26 1.41 12.34 10.64
CA ALA A 26 2.03 13.66 10.82
C ALA A 26 3.55 13.66 10.54
N THR A 27 4.22 12.51 10.65
CA THR A 27 5.66 12.40 10.35
C THR A 27 5.96 12.21 8.87
N GLY A 28 4.96 11.87 8.04
CA GLY A 28 5.13 11.58 6.61
C GLY A 28 5.94 10.31 6.29
N ARG A 29 6.41 9.56 7.28
CA ARG A 29 7.29 8.39 7.12
C ARG A 29 6.58 7.05 7.25
N ARG A 30 5.25 7.07 7.19
CA ARG A 30 4.41 5.91 7.46
C ARG A 30 4.37 4.92 6.28
N TYR A 31 4.36 5.44 5.06
CA TYR A 31 4.31 4.67 3.82
C TYR A 31 5.72 4.50 3.22
N PRO A 32 5.93 3.47 2.39
CA PRO A 32 7.11 3.40 1.52
C PRO A 32 7.19 4.63 0.63
N ASP A 33 8.41 5.11 0.38
CA ASP A 33 8.63 6.28 -0.49
C ASP A 33 8.56 5.86 -1.97
N PHE A 34 7.35 5.77 -2.50
CA PHE A 34 7.08 5.39 -3.89
C PHE A 34 7.66 6.38 -4.91
N SER A 35 7.93 7.63 -4.51
CA SER A 35 8.54 8.63 -5.39
C SER A 35 9.96 8.25 -5.84
N LYS A 36 10.64 7.41 -5.05
CA LYS A 36 12.00 6.91 -5.35
C LYS A 36 12.03 5.91 -6.50
N ILE A 37 10.93 5.19 -6.72
CA ILE A 37 10.86 4.17 -7.78
C ILE A 37 10.09 4.67 -9.00
N SER A 38 9.16 5.62 -8.83
CA SER A 38 8.46 6.26 -9.95
C SER A 38 8.12 7.72 -9.60
N PRO A 39 8.88 8.70 -10.12
CA PRO A 39 8.61 10.12 -9.84
C PRO A 39 7.22 10.59 -10.32
N SER A 40 6.65 9.92 -11.33
CA SER A 40 5.31 10.18 -11.83
C SER A 40 4.21 9.40 -11.09
N LEU A 41 4.57 8.63 -10.06
CA LEU A 41 3.71 7.68 -9.33
C LEU A 41 3.00 6.65 -10.24
N ASN A 42 3.48 6.45 -11.47
CA ASN A 42 3.03 5.37 -12.31
C ASN A 42 3.81 4.10 -11.96
N ILE A 43 3.42 3.45 -10.86
CA ILE A 43 4.14 2.29 -10.31
C ILE A 43 4.00 1.06 -11.21
N SER A 44 2.87 0.90 -11.90
CA SER A 44 2.63 -0.21 -12.83
C SER A 44 3.64 -0.31 -13.98
N ARG A 45 4.30 0.79 -14.35
CA ARG A 45 5.34 0.78 -15.40
C ARG A 45 6.70 0.29 -14.93
N VAL A 46 6.90 0.22 -13.62
CA VAL A 46 8.21 -0.07 -13.03
C VAL A 46 8.17 -1.39 -12.25
N VAL A 47 7.02 -1.76 -11.69
CA VAL A 47 6.83 -2.97 -10.89
C VAL A 47 5.94 -3.93 -11.67
N ASP A 48 6.48 -5.09 -12.04
CA ASP A 48 5.74 -6.10 -12.79
C ASP A 48 4.80 -6.90 -11.90
N ALA A 49 5.21 -7.21 -10.67
CA ALA A 49 4.40 -7.93 -9.71
C ALA A 49 4.76 -7.59 -8.25
N VAL A 50 3.78 -7.72 -7.37
CA VAL A 50 3.94 -7.59 -5.91
C VAL A 50 3.77 -8.97 -5.27
N ILE A 51 4.69 -9.35 -4.38
CA ILE A 51 4.64 -10.60 -3.62
C ILE A 51 4.58 -10.25 -2.14
N ILE A 52 3.52 -10.68 -1.46
CA ILE A 52 3.35 -10.47 -0.02
C ILE A 52 3.72 -11.74 0.73
N SER A 53 4.63 -11.60 1.69
CA SER A 53 5.13 -12.69 2.53
C SER A 53 4.10 -13.16 3.54
N HIS A 54 3.51 -12.26 4.33
CA HIS A 54 2.54 -12.58 5.37
C HIS A 54 1.64 -11.39 5.75
N PHE A 55 0.73 -11.58 6.71
CA PHE A 55 -0.43 -10.72 6.94
C PHE A 55 -0.22 -9.55 7.91
N HIS A 56 0.97 -9.37 8.49
CA HIS A 56 1.17 -8.27 9.44
C HIS A 56 1.18 -6.90 8.74
N LEU A 57 0.76 -5.84 9.43
CA LEU A 57 0.56 -4.51 8.85
C LEU A 57 1.85 -3.87 8.32
N ASP A 58 3.00 -4.24 8.84
CA ASP A 58 4.33 -3.88 8.34
C ASP A 58 4.72 -4.62 7.04
N HIS A 59 3.84 -5.49 6.53
CA HIS A 59 3.97 -6.16 5.23
C HIS A 59 2.79 -5.92 4.29
N ILE A 60 1.58 -5.63 4.80
CA ILE A 60 0.38 -5.40 3.97
C ILE A 60 -0.28 -4.04 4.12
N GLY A 61 0.09 -3.26 5.14
CA GLY A 61 -0.67 -2.09 5.54
C GLY A 61 -0.74 -1.00 4.46
N ALA A 62 0.31 -0.87 3.64
CA ALA A 62 0.39 0.10 2.56
C ALA A 62 -0.14 -0.44 1.23
N LEU A 63 -0.54 -1.72 1.17
CA LEU A 63 -1.03 -2.35 -0.05
C LEU A 63 -2.26 -1.62 -0.63
N PRO A 64 -3.28 -1.20 0.15
CA PRO A 64 -4.39 -0.43 -0.41
C PRO A 64 -3.98 0.95 -0.97
N PHE A 65 -2.94 1.56 -0.39
CA PHE A 65 -2.36 2.79 -0.93
C PHE A 65 -1.65 2.53 -2.27
N LEU A 66 -0.82 1.49 -2.35
CA LEU A 66 -0.20 1.08 -3.60
C LEU A 66 -1.26 0.81 -4.69
N THR A 67 -2.28 0.00 -4.41
CA THR A 67 -3.22 -0.40 -5.47
C THR A 67 -4.17 0.71 -5.90
N GLU A 68 -4.65 1.54 -4.98
CA GLU A 68 -5.70 2.52 -5.29
C GLU A 68 -5.20 3.97 -5.37
N HIS A 69 -4.11 4.34 -4.68
CA HIS A 69 -3.57 5.71 -4.77
C HIS A 69 -2.59 5.87 -5.91
N THR A 70 -1.66 4.92 -6.07
CA THR A 70 -0.67 4.97 -7.16
C THR A 70 -1.20 4.34 -8.46
N ASN A 71 -2.48 3.94 -8.48
CA ASN A 71 -3.12 3.21 -9.58
C ASN A 71 -2.35 1.96 -10.02
N TYR A 72 -1.72 1.26 -9.07
CA TYR A 72 -1.06 0.00 -9.38
C TYR A 72 -2.08 -1.03 -9.89
N SER A 73 -1.79 -1.59 -11.06
CA SER A 73 -2.66 -2.48 -11.82
C SER A 73 -2.03 -3.84 -12.11
N GLY A 74 -0.78 -4.06 -11.69
CA GLY A 74 -0.13 -5.35 -11.83
C GLY A 74 -0.66 -6.39 -10.83
N PRO A 75 -0.30 -7.67 -11.01
CA PRO A 75 -0.70 -8.74 -10.13
C PRO A 75 -0.10 -8.60 -8.72
N VAL A 76 -0.92 -8.93 -7.71
CA VAL A 76 -0.49 -9.07 -6.32
C VAL A 76 -0.65 -10.52 -5.90
N PHE A 77 0.42 -11.14 -5.42
CA PHE A 77 0.44 -12.53 -4.99
C PHE A 77 0.61 -12.65 -3.49
N MET A 78 -0.15 -13.56 -2.87
CA MET A 78 0.05 -13.98 -1.47
C MET A 78 -0.56 -15.36 -1.24
N THR A 79 -0.32 -15.99 -0.10
CA THR A 79 -0.98 -17.27 0.20
C THR A 79 -2.46 -17.11 0.55
N SER A 80 -3.26 -18.16 0.36
CA SER A 80 -4.67 -18.15 0.77
C SER A 80 -4.87 -17.81 2.26
N PRO A 81 -4.09 -18.38 3.21
CA PRO A 81 -4.13 -17.95 4.62
C PRO A 81 -3.80 -16.46 4.81
N THR A 82 -2.76 -15.94 4.14
CA THR A 82 -2.40 -14.52 4.21
C THR A 82 -3.55 -13.64 3.75
N ARG A 83 -4.20 -13.96 2.62
CA ARG A 83 -5.33 -13.18 2.09
C ARG A 83 -6.53 -13.15 3.03
N ALA A 84 -6.84 -14.29 3.66
CA ALA A 84 -7.94 -14.37 4.62
C ALA A 84 -7.72 -13.44 5.81
N ILE A 85 -6.53 -13.49 6.42
CA ILE A 85 -6.20 -12.66 7.59
C ILE A 85 -5.98 -11.19 7.19
N ALA A 86 -5.41 -10.92 6.02
CA ALA A 86 -5.22 -9.57 5.50
C ALA A 86 -6.55 -8.80 5.43
N SER A 87 -7.64 -9.47 5.04
CA SER A 87 -8.98 -8.84 5.03
C SER A 87 -9.41 -8.33 6.40
N ILE A 88 -9.09 -9.06 7.47
CA ILE A 88 -9.41 -8.71 8.84
C ILE A 88 -8.48 -7.60 9.34
N MET A 89 -7.17 -7.74 9.10
CA MET A 89 -6.14 -6.80 9.58
C MET A 89 -6.31 -5.40 8.95
N LEU A 90 -6.56 -5.34 7.64
CA LEU A 90 -6.75 -4.06 6.94
C LEU A 90 -8.07 -3.38 7.34
N GLU A 91 -9.12 -4.16 7.59
CA GLU A 91 -10.41 -3.65 8.07
C GLU A 91 -10.34 -3.16 9.52
N ASP A 92 -9.62 -3.87 10.39
CA ASP A 92 -9.38 -3.42 11.77
C ASP A 92 -8.57 -2.12 11.79
N TYR A 93 -7.48 -2.09 11.03
CA TYR A 93 -6.65 -0.90 10.86
C TYR A 93 -7.47 0.31 10.40
N ARG A 94 -8.35 0.12 9.41
CA ARG A 94 -9.29 1.13 8.94
C ARG A 94 -10.15 1.72 10.06
N ARG A 95 -10.71 0.85 10.91
CA ARG A 95 -11.59 1.25 12.03
C ARG A 95 -10.81 2.02 13.10
N VAL A 96 -9.58 1.62 13.40
CA VAL A 96 -8.72 2.30 14.37
C VAL A 96 -8.44 3.74 13.92
N ILE A 97 -8.02 3.96 12.67
CA ILE A 97 -7.73 5.31 12.15
C ILE A 97 -9.00 6.17 12.08
N SER A 98 -10.13 5.58 11.67
CA SER A 98 -11.41 6.29 11.59
C SER A 98 -11.88 6.74 12.98
N SER A 99 -11.73 5.88 13.99
CA SER A 99 -12.06 6.20 15.39
C SER A 99 -11.14 7.26 15.98
N ALA A 100 -9.83 7.19 15.71
CA ALA A 100 -8.87 8.20 16.14
C ALA A 100 -9.20 9.59 15.55
N SER A 101 -9.62 9.64 14.28
CA SER A 101 -10.05 10.89 13.64
C SER A 101 -11.32 11.48 14.27
N ARG A 102 -12.23 10.64 14.78
CA ARG A 102 -13.46 11.09 15.45
C ARG A 102 -13.20 11.66 16.84
N ASN A 103 -12.31 11.04 17.62
CA ASN A 103 -11.99 11.53 18.96
C ASN A 103 -11.32 12.91 18.93
N ASN A 104 -10.41 13.17 17.99
CA ASN A 104 -9.77 14.48 17.86
C ASN A 104 -10.76 15.64 17.58
N ASN A 105 -11.93 15.34 17.00
CA ASN A 105 -12.94 16.36 16.73
C ASN A 105 -13.81 16.70 17.95
N ASN A 106 -13.76 15.90 19.02
CA ASN A 106 -14.55 16.12 20.24
C ASN A 106 -13.77 16.86 21.34
N ASP A 107 -12.43 16.92 21.27
CA ASP A 107 -11.57 17.66 22.21
C ASP A 107 -11.28 19.09 21.73
N GLY A 108 -12.30 19.77 21.22
CA GLY A 108 -12.22 21.18 20.86
C GLY A 108 -12.61 22.09 22.03
N ASN A 109 -11.74 22.25 23.03
CA ASN A 109 -11.51 23.50 23.75
C ASN A 109 -10.38 23.31 24.77
N ASP A 110 -9.15 23.71 24.45
CA ASP A 110 -8.15 24.23 25.37
C ASP A 110 -6.97 24.78 24.54
N ASN A 111 -6.83 26.11 24.53
CA ASN A 111 -5.75 26.81 23.85
C ASN A 111 -4.42 26.57 24.58
N GLU A 112 -3.35 26.21 23.86
CA GLU A 112 -2.05 26.87 24.02
C GLU A 112 -1.10 26.58 22.86
N ASN A 113 -0.27 27.58 22.59
CA ASN A 113 0.49 27.80 21.37
C ASN A 113 1.76 26.95 21.31
N ASP A 114 1.99 26.26 20.20
CA ASP A 114 3.36 25.94 19.77
C ASP A 114 3.51 26.13 18.26
N ALA A 115 4.38 27.08 17.92
CA ALA A 115 4.69 27.51 16.58
C ALA A 115 5.75 26.60 15.93
N ALA A 116 5.41 26.00 14.78
CA ALA A 116 6.40 25.61 13.77
C ALA A 116 5.77 25.50 12.37
N SER A 117 5.82 26.62 11.65
CA SER A 117 6.13 26.75 10.21
C SER A 117 5.82 25.58 9.25
N GLY A 118 4.73 25.72 8.49
CA GLY A 118 4.79 25.74 7.02
C GLY A 118 5.07 24.43 6.28
N LYS A 119 4.00 23.77 5.83
CA LYS A 119 3.70 23.49 4.41
C LYS A 119 2.24 23.09 4.27
N SER A 120 1.46 23.94 3.61
CA SER A 120 0.14 23.65 3.10
C SER A 120 0.27 22.67 1.92
N ASP A 121 0.47 21.40 2.23
CA ASP A 121 0.11 20.35 1.28
C ASP A 121 -1.23 19.79 1.78
N VAL A 122 -2.22 19.73 0.90
CA VAL A 122 -3.59 19.32 1.20
C VAL A 122 -3.53 17.87 1.71
N THR A 123 -3.34 17.70 3.01
CA THR A 123 -3.19 16.37 3.60
C THR A 123 -4.59 15.85 3.83
N ILE A 124 -5.13 15.16 2.82
CA ILE A 124 -6.37 14.42 2.95
C ILE A 124 -6.20 13.52 4.19
N PRO A 125 -7.11 13.59 5.18
CA PRO A 125 -6.97 12.76 6.37
C PRO A 125 -6.91 11.28 5.94
N GLU A 126 -5.94 10.53 6.47
CA GLU A 126 -5.72 9.11 6.13
C GLU A 126 -7.02 8.28 6.23
N SER A 127 -7.90 8.67 7.14
CA SER A 127 -9.24 8.09 7.34
C SER A 127 -10.23 8.31 6.19
N SER A 128 -10.01 9.31 5.33
CA SER A 128 -10.81 9.57 4.14
C SER A 128 -10.35 8.72 2.94
N PHE A 129 -9.07 8.34 2.91
CA PHE A 129 -8.52 7.48 1.85
C PHE A 129 -8.72 5.99 2.14
N TYR A 130 -8.49 5.59 3.38
CA TYR A 130 -8.64 4.21 3.82
C TYR A 130 -10.12 3.94 4.14
N ASP A 131 -10.93 3.68 3.13
CA ASP A 131 -12.33 3.27 3.27
C ASP A 131 -12.54 1.77 2.98
N ASP A 132 -13.73 1.26 3.27
CA ASP A 132 -14.09 -0.15 3.06
C ASP A 132 -14.02 -0.54 1.57
N THR A 133 -14.30 0.41 0.67
CA THR A 133 -14.25 0.20 -0.78
C THR A 133 -12.80 0.02 -1.24
N THR A 134 -11.87 0.82 -0.73
CA THR A 134 -10.43 0.75 -1.02
C THR A 134 -9.86 -0.60 -0.60
N VAL A 135 -10.16 -1.07 0.61
CA VAL A 135 -9.72 -2.39 1.11
C VAL A 135 -10.26 -3.52 0.23
N LYS A 136 -11.56 -3.50 -0.09
CA LYS A 136 -12.18 -4.50 -0.97
C LYS A 136 -11.61 -4.49 -2.39
N ARG A 137 -11.39 -3.31 -2.97
CA ARG A 137 -10.79 -3.16 -4.31
C ARG A 137 -9.37 -3.72 -4.35
N CYS A 138 -8.56 -3.40 -3.34
CA CYS A 138 -7.22 -3.94 -3.16
C CYS A 138 -7.23 -5.48 -3.13
N LEU A 139 -8.03 -6.09 -2.24
CA LEU A 139 -8.07 -7.55 -2.07
C LEU A 139 -8.68 -8.31 -3.26
N ARG A 140 -9.40 -7.63 -4.17
CA ARG A 140 -9.86 -8.21 -5.44
C ARG A 140 -8.74 -8.35 -6.47
N LYS A 141 -7.66 -7.58 -6.36
CA LYS A 141 -6.47 -7.69 -7.23
C LYS A 141 -5.52 -8.80 -6.82
N VAL A 142 -5.76 -9.42 -5.65
CA VAL A 142 -4.90 -10.44 -5.08
C VAL A 142 -5.21 -11.81 -5.69
N THR A 143 -4.19 -12.42 -6.28
CA THR A 143 -4.17 -13.83 -6.68
C THR A 143 -3.53 -14.66 -5.57
N THR A 144 -4.22 -15.70 -5.12
CA THR A 144 -3.69 -16.59 -4.08
C THR A 144 -2.80 -17.67 -4.68
N VAL A 145 -1.68 -17.96 -4.00
CA VAL A 145 -0.72 -19.01 -4.38
C VAL A 145 -0.60 -20.04 -3.25
N ALA A 146 -0.66 -21.32 -3.58
CA ALA A 146 -0.47 -22.41 -2.64
C ALA A 146 1.01 -22.69 -2.36
N LEU A 147 1.30 -23.41 -1.28
CA LEU A 147 2.66 -23.83 -0.98
C LEU A 147 3.18 -24.77 -2.08
N ASN A 148 4.41 -24.51 -2.54
CA ASN A 148 5.06 -25.24 -3.64
C ASN A 148 4.36 -25.11 -5.00
N GLU A 149 3.35 -24.26 -5.14
CA GLU A 149 2.78 -23.92 -6.44
C GLU A 149 3.78 -23.08 -7.23
N THR A 150 3.96 -23.43 -8.50
CA THR A 150 4.72 -22.61 -9.45
C THR A 150 3.74 -21.76 -10.23
N ILE A 151 3.95 -20.44 -10.23
CA ILE A 151 3.14 -19.48 -10.97
C ILE A 151 3.95 -18.87 -12.11
N GLU A 152 3.29 -18.67 -13.25
CA GLU A 152 3.81 -17.82 -14.31
C GLU A 152 3.33 -16.38 -14.07
N VAL A 153 4.26 -15.46 -13.92
CA VAL A 153 3.93 -14.03 -13.72
C VAL A 153 3.59 -13.43 -15.08
N PRO A 154 2.36 -12.91 -15.29
CA PRO A 154 2.02 -12.25 -16.54
C PRO A 154 2.74 -10.90 -16.61
N LEU A 155 3.78 -10.82 -17.43
CA LEU A 155 4.53 -9.59 -17.67
C LEU A 155 3.79 -8.72 -18.71
N GLN A 156 3.85 -7.39 -18.53
CA GLN A 156 3.22 -6.39 -19.41
C GLN A 156 4.11 -5.94 -20.55
#